data_AF-E8MYA4-F1
#
_entry.id   AF-E8MYA4-F1
#
_cell.length_a   1.000
_cell.length_b   1.000
_cell.length_c   1.000
_cell.angle_alpha   90.00
_cell.angle_beta   90.00
_cell.angle_gamma   90.00
#
_symmetry.space_group_name_H-M   'P 1'
#
loop_
_entity.id
_entity.type
_entity.pdbx_description
1 polymer ?
#
loop_
_entity_poly.entity_id
_entity_poly.type
_entity_poly.pdbx_seq_one_letter_code
_entity_poly.pdbx_strand_id
1 'polypeptide(L)'
;MQRTPVARSWVVMMHGGFAALDWGNGLYLDLTRGQFFTATEKDVSHRASDADLDLLVRLGCIEGYDRLNVYLTSLPEPPHETEKS
;
A
#
# COMPACT_ATOMS: atom_id res chain seq x y z
N MET A 1 3.48 16.52 12.14
CA MET A 1 3.77 15.41 11.21
C MET A 1 2.77 15.51 10.06
N GLN A 2 3.25 15.70 8.82
CA GLN A 2 2.38 15.63 7.64
C GLN A 2 2.06 14.17 7.39
N ARG A 3 0.77 13.86 7.21
CA ARG A 3 0.32 12.53 6.80
C ARG A 3 0.04 12.58 5.32
N THR A 4 0.45 11.56 4.58
CA THR A 4 0.12 11.45 3.16
C THR A 4 -1.19 10.68 3.03
N PRO A 5 -2.29 11.33 2.59
CA PRO A 5 -3.53 10.61 2.30
C PRO A 5 -3.37 9.80 1.02
N VAL A 6 -3.73 8.51 1.08
CA VAL A 6 -3.77 7.62 -0.08
C VAL A 6 -5.16 7.02 -0.16
N ALA A 7 -5.71 6.90 -1.38
CA ALA A 7 -7.01 6.29 -1.57
C ALA A 7 -7.04 4.87 -1.00
N ARG A 8 -8.01 4.59 -0.11
CA ARG A 8 -8.10 3.27 0.54
C ARG A 8 -8.29 2.12 -0.45
N SER A 9 -8.83 2.40 -1.63
CA SER A 9 -9.02 1.42 -2.71
C SER A 9 -7.70 0.90 -3.28
N TRP A 10 -6.59 1.59 -3.04
CA TRP A 10 -5.27 1.15 -3.47
C TRP A 10 -4.68 0.11 -2.52
N VAL A 11 -5.22 -0.03 -1.31
CA VAL A 11 -4.71 -1.01 -0.33
C VAL A 11 -5.24 -2.40 -0.68
N VAL A 12 -4.31 -3.33 -0.84
CA VAL A 12 -4.57 -4.74 -1.13
C VAL A 12 -3.90 -5.64 -0.11
N MET A 13 -4.54 -6.79 0.15
CA MET A 13 -3.95 -7.90 0.88
C MET A 13 -3.39 -8.89 -0.12
N MET A 14 -2.11 -9.22 -0.01
CA MET A 14 -1.44 -10.19 -0.87
C MET A 14 -1.69 -11.61 -0.35
N HIS A 15 -1.69 -12.61 -1.24
CA HIS A 15 -1.78 -14.03 -0.84
C HIS A 15 -0.68 -14.47 0.14
N GLY A 16 0.45 -13.74 0.19
CA GLY A 16 1.52 -13.92 1.17
C GLY A 16 1.20 -13.42 2.59
N GLY A 17 0.01 -12.86 2.85
CA GLY A 17 -0.44 -12.45 4.18
C GLY A 17 0.05 -11.06 4.63
N PHE A 18 0.53 -10.24 3.71
CA PHE A 18 0.95 -8.86 3.98
C PHE A 18 0.14 -7.87 3.13
N ALA A 19 0.12 -6.60 3.56
CA ALA A 19 -0.56 -5.54 2.83
C ALA A 19 0.38 -4.77 1.91
N ALA A 20 -0.14 -4.32 0.78
CA ALA A 20 0.56 -3.48 -0.16
C ALA A 20 -0.35 -2.36 -0.70
N LEU A 21 0.25 -1.28 -1.22
CA LEU A 21 -0.44 -0.36 -2.12
C LEU A 21 -0.23 -0.81 -3.56
N ASP A 22 -1.32 -0.92 -4.29
CA ASP A 22 -1.32 -1.05 -5.74
C ASP A 22 -1.00 0.31 -6.36
N TRP A 23 0.17 0.41 -6.97
CA TRP A 23 0.67 1.61 -7.64
C TRP A 23 0.33 1.63 -9.14
N GLY A 24 -0.38 0.60 -9.62
CA GLY A 24 -0.63 0.36 -11.04
C GLY A 24 0.56 -0.25 -11.78
N ASN A 25 0.32 -0.69 -13.02
CA ASN A 25 1.33 -1.25 -13.93
C ASN A 25 2.15 -2.42 -13.33
N GLY A 26 1.56 -3.20 -12.41
CA GLY A 26 2.24 -4.32 -11.74
C GLY A 26 3.25 -3.90 -10.68
N LEU A 27 3.30 -2.61 -10.33
CA LEU A 27 4.14 -2.07 -9.26
C LEU A 27 3.33 -1.94 -7.98
N TYR A 28 3.87 -2.47 -6.89
CA TYR A 28 3.24 -2.45 -5.57
C TYR A 28 4.22 -1.95 -4.53
N LEU A 29 3.72 -1.30 -3.48
CA LEU A 29 4.50 -0.90 -2.31
C LEU A 29 4.14 -1.77 -1.12
N ASP A 30 5.08 -2.54 -0.58
CA ASP A 30 4.90 -3.30 0.66
C ASP A 30 4.76 -2.30 1.83
N LEU A 31 3.60 -2.31 2.50
CA LEU A 31 3.29 -1.38 3.61
C LEU A 31 4.01 -1.74 4.92
N THR A 32 4.55 -2.94 5.03
CA THR A 32 5.33 -3.39 6.18
C THR A 32 6.79 -2.98 6.04
N ARG A 33 7.33 -3.09 4.83
CA ARG A 33 8.76 -2.85 4.53
C ARG A 33 9.04 -1.46 3.96
N GLY A 34 8.04 -0.78 3.43
CA GLY A 34 8.22 0.47 2.68
C GLY A 34 9.02 0.27 1.39
N GLN A 35 8.92 -0.91 0.76
CA GLN A 35 9.71 -1.28 -0.42
C GLN A 35 8.81 -1.59 -1.61
N PHE A 36 9.19 -1.09 -2.78
CA PHE A 36 8.52 -1.43 -4.02
C PHE A 36 8.88 -2.85 -4.49
N PHE A 37 7.89 -3.54 -5.05
CA PHE A 37 8.06 -4.85 -5.66
C PHE A 37 7.13 -5.00 -6.87
N THR A 38 7.45 -5.94 -7.75
CA THR A 38 6.60 -6.28 -8.89
C THR A 38 5.71 -7.48 -8.55
N ALA A 39 4.45 -7.40 -8.93
CA ALA A 39 3.49 -8.49 -8.78
C ALA A 39 2.38 -8.38 -9.84
N THR A 40 1.49 -9.35 -9.85
CA THR A 40 0.30 -9.37 -10.71
C THR A 40 -0.96 -9.36 -9.87
N GLU A 41 -2.11 -9.02 -10.48
CA GLU A 41 -3.41 -9.07 -9.79
C GLU A 41 -3.75 -10.49 -9.29
N LYS A 42 -3.13 -11.55 -9.83
CA LYS A 42 -3.30 -12.92 -9.32
C LYS A 42 -2.63 -13.16 -7.97
N ASP A 43 -1.66 -12.33 -7.61
CA ASP A 43 -0.96 -12.39 -6.33
C ASP A 43 -1.73 -11.63 -5.23
N VAL A 44 -2.69 -10.79 -5.64
CA VAL A 44 -3.62 -10.08 -4.75
C VAL A 44 -4.72 -11.04 -4.30
N SER A 45 -4.88 -11.18 -2.99
CA SER A 45 -5.97 -11.95 -2.41
C SER A 45 -7.29 -11.18 -2.47
N HIS A 46 -7.28 -9.94 -1.98
CA HIS A 46 -8.45 -9.06 -1.97
C HIS A 46 -8.05 -7.61 -1.69
N ARG A 47 -8.97 -6.67 -1.95
CA ARG A 47 -8.86 -5.27 -1.52
C ARG A 47 -9.13 -5.18 -0.01
N ALA A 48 -8.38 -4.34 0.70
CA ALA A 48 -8.47 -4.27 2.15
C ALA A 48 -9.86 -3.81 2.64
N SER A 49 -10.46 -4.62 3.51
CA SER A 49 -11.69 -4.30 4.23
C SER A 49 -11.40 -3.39 5.43
N ASP A 50 -12.44 -2.85 6.09
CA ASP A 50 -12.27 -2.09 7.34
C ASP A 50 -11.56 -2.91 8.42
N ALA A 51 -11.85 -4.22 8.50
CA ALA A 51 -11.20 -5.12 9.45
C ALA A 51 -9.69 -5.30 9.16
N ASP A 52 -9.31 -5.34 7.88
CA ASP A 52 -7.90 -5.39 7.50
C ASP A 52 -7.21 -4.07 7.83
N LEU A 53 -7.86 -2.94 7.53
CA LEU A 53 -7.32 -1.61 7.86
C LEU A 53 -7.15 -1.41 9.37
N ASP A 54 -8.10 -1.88 10.18
CA ASP A 54 -7.99 -1.91 11.65
C ASP A 54 -6.77 -2.73 12.11
N LEU A 55 -6.52 -3.88 11.47
CA LEU A 55 -5.34 -4.68 11.76
C LEU A 55 -4.05 -3.93 11.37
N LEU A 56 -4.03 -3.27 10.21
CA LEU A 56 -2.87 -2.50 9.76
C LEU A 56 -2.54 -1.31 10.68
N VAL A 57 -3.55 -0.65 11.25
CA VAL A 57 -3.33 0.37 12.29
C VAL A 57 -2.69 -0.25 13.53
N ARG A 58 -3.20 -1.39 14.00
CA ARG A 58 -2.66 -2.08 15.18
C ARG A 58 -1.23 -2.57 14.99
N LEU A 59 -0.88 -2.97 13.76
CA LEU A 59 0.46 -3.40 13.38
C LEU A 59 1.41 -2.21 13.11
N GLY A 60 0.89 -0.97 13.05
CA GLY A 60 1.69 0.22 12.76
C GLY A 60 2.07 0.36 11.29
N CYS A 61 1.44 -0.38 10.38
CA CYS A 61 1.67 -0.26 8.94
C CYS A 61 1.03 1.01 8.35
N ILE A 62 -0.07 1.46 8.95
CA ILE A 62 -0.73 2.72 8.63
C ILE A 62 -1.04 3.47 9.93
N GLU A 63 -1.13 4.80 9.86
CA GLU A 63 -1.43 5.64 11.03
C GLU A 63 -2.92 5.67 11.36
N GLY A 64 -3.77 5.42 10.36
CA GLY A 64 -5.22 5.51 10.47
C GLY A 64 -5.88 5.49 9.10
N TYR A 65 -7.21 5.51 9.08
CA TYR A 65 -7.99 5.61 7.85
C TYR A 65 -9.35 6.26 8.10
N ASP A 66 -9.97 6.72 7.03
CA ASP A 66 -11.36 7.16 7.00
C ASP A 66 -12.12 6.50 5.84
N ARG A 67 -13.29 7.04 5.51
CA ARG A 67 -14.16 6.50 4.45
C ARG A 67 -13.47 6.46 3.08
N LEU A 68 -12.51 7.36 2.82
CA LEU A 68 -11.90 7.55 1.50
C LEU A 68 -10.41 7.23 1.50
N ASN A 69 -9.71 7.46 2.61
CA ASN A 69 -8.25 7.45 2.63
C ASN A 69 -7.69 6.56 3.74
N VAL A 70 -6.52 5.99 3.48
CA VAL A 70 -5.57 5.58 4.52
C VAL A 70 -4.51 6.69 4.68
N TYR A 71 -3.96 6.78 5.89
CA TYR A 71 -2.94 7.77 6.22
C TYR A 71 -1.61 7.07 6.51
N LEU A 72 -0.60 7.40 5.71
CA LEU A 72 0.75 6.87 5.87
C LEU A 72 1.66 7.93 6.50
N THR A 73 2.62 7.46 7.31
CA THR A 73 3.65 8.31 7.92
C THR A 73 4.58 8.92 6.86
N SER A 74 4.90 8.12 5.85
CA SER A 74 5.62 8.56 4.65
C SER A 74 5.23 7.66 3.49
N LEU A 75 5.31 8.22 2.28
CA LEU A 75 5.11 7.50 1.04
C LEU A 75 6.42 7.64 0.24
N PRO A 76 7.13 6.55 -0.07
CA PRO A 76 8.33 6.63 -0.88
C PRO A 76 7.98 7.05 -2.30
N GLU A 77 8.87 7.82 -2.93
CA GLU A 77 8.76 8.07 -4.37
C GLU A 77 8.96 6.77 -5.13
N PRO A 78 8.10 6.45 -6.12
CA PRO A 78 8.31 5.29 -6.96
C PRO A 78 9.67 5.39 -7.65
N PRO A 79 10.37 4.26 -7.87
CA PRO A 79 11.63 4.29 -8.59
C PRO A 79 11.42 4.95 -9.94
N HIS A 80 12.08 6.08 -10.17
CA HIS A 80 12.13 6.69 -11.48
C HIS A 80 12.82 5.71 -12.41
N GLU A 81 12.10 5.24 -13.43
CA GLU A 81 12.73 4.66 -14.60
C GLU A 81 13.65 5.76 -15.13
N THR A 82 14.95 5.65 -14.88
CA THR A 82 15.91 6.59 -15.42
C THR A 82 15.73 6.51 -16.93
N GLU A 83 15.18 7.56 -17.54
CA GLU A 83 15.06 7.68 -18.99
C GLU A 83 16.44 7.33 -19.56
N LYS A 84 16.54 6.15 -20.17
CA LYS A 84 17.73 5.82 -20.95
C LYS A 84 17.77 6.83 -22.09
N SER A 85 18.84 7.62 -22.06
CA SER A 85 19.22 8.62 -23.06
C SER A 85 19.17 8.12 -24.50
#